data_AF-A0A9W7NF93-F1
#
_entry.id   AF-A0A9W7NF93-F1
#
_cell.length_a   1.000
_cell.length_b   1.000
_cell.length_c   1.000
_cell.angle_alpha   90.00
_cell.angle_beta   90.00
_cell.angle_gamma   90.00
#
_symmetry.space_group_name_H-M   'P 1'
#
loop_
_entity.id
_entity.type
_entity.pdbx_description
1 polymer ?
#
loop_
_entity_poly.entity_id
_entity_poly.type
_entity_poly.pdbx_seq_one_letter_code
_entity_poly.pdbx_strand_id
1 'polypeptide(L)' 'MSVIRRTVCLMALLVGTPLLAGCNEEEQARPIHMEKGVYRGAADTNLSVDQIRALQQRSDGQRF' A
#
# COMPACT_ATOMS: atom_id res chain seq x y z
N MET A 1 11.63 27.09 -31.72
CA MET A 1 11.95 25.77 -31.12
C MET A 1 11.53 25.65 -29.64
N SER A 2 11.68 26.68 -28.81
CA SER A 2 11.24 26.65 -27.39
C SER A 2 9.72 26.46 -27.21
N VAL A 3 8.92 27.17 -28.02
CA VAL A 3 7.44 27.09 -27.94
C VAL A 3 6.95 25.69 -28.33
N ILE A 4 7.37 25.17 -29.49
CA ILE A 4 7.00 23.83 -29.96
C ILE A 4 7.37 22.75 -28.93
N ARG A 5 8.56 22.83 -28.33
CA ARG A 5 8.99 21.90 -27.28
C ARG A 5 8.08 21.96 -26.05
N ARG A 6 7.68 23.17 -25.64
CA ARG A 6 6.74 23.37 -24.52
C ARG A 6 5.35 22.82 -24.85
N THR A 7 4.85 23.02 -26.06
CA THR A 7 3.54 22.50 -26.47
C THR A 7 3.53 20.97 -26.52
N VAL A 8 4.61 20.36 -27.03
CA VAL A 8 4.76 18.88 -27.05
C VAL A 8 4.82 18.32 -25.63
N CYS A 9 5.59 18.93 -24.73
CA CYS A 9 5.64 18.50 -23.33
C CYS A 9 4.27 18.63 -22.64
N LEU A 10 3.53 19.71 -22.89
CA LEU A 10 2.20 19.90 -22.32
C LEU A 10 1.22 18.84 -22.83
N MET A 11 1.22 18.54 -24.13
CA MET A 11 0.38 17.48 -24.70
C MET A 11 0.73 16.10 -24.15
N ALA A 12 2.02 15.79 -24.03
CA ALA A 12 2.47 14.52 -23.45
C ALA A 12 2.02 14.36 -21.99
N LEU A 13 2.10 15.43 -21.20
CA LEU A 13 1.70 15.43 -19.80
C LEU A 13 0.17 15.27 -19.66
N LEU A 14 -0.60 15.95 -20.50
CA LEU A 14 -2.06 15.89 -20.49
C LEU A 14 -2.58 14.49 -20.84
N VAL A 15 -1.99 13.84 -21.84
CA VAL A 15 -2.33 12.46 -22.25
C VAL A 15 -1.80 11.40 -21.27
N GLY A 16 -0.71 11.67 -20.55
CA GLY A 16 -0.13 10.74 -19.58
C GLY A 16 -0.88 10.66 -18.25
N THR A 17 -1.57 11.73 -17.83
CA THR A 17 -2.30 11.77 -16.55
C THR A 17 -3.36 10.67 -16.34
N PRO A 18 -4.21 10.26 -17.32
CA PRO A 18 -5.17 9.18 -17.10
C PRO A 18 -4.53 7.80 -16.89
N LEU A 19 -3.28 7.58 -17.33
CA LEU A 19 -2.56 6.33 -17.07
C LEU A 19 -2.09 6.20 -15.62
N LEU A 20 -2.06 7.32 -14.88
CA LEU A 20 -1.79 7.37 -13.44
C LEU A 20 -3.08 7.28 -12.61
N ALA A 21 -4.26 7.24 -13.25
CA ALA A 21 -5.52 6.98 -12.57
C ALA A 21 -5.60 5.50 -12.19
N GLY A 22 -4.82 5.09 -11.20
CA GLY A 22 -4.91 3.78 -10.54
C GLY A 22 -6.12 3.65 -9.62
N CYS A 23 -7.17 4.43 -9.86
CA CYS A 23 -8.37 4.50 -9.03
C CYS A 23 -9.52 3.93 -9.84
N ASN A 24 -9.85 2.67 -9.59
CA ASN A 24 -11.10 2.09 -10.05
C ASN A 24 -12.25 2.80 -9.32
N GLU A 25 -12.98 3.67 -10.02
CA GLU A 25 -14.12 4.40 -9.44
C GLU A 25 -15.19 3.44 -8.88
N GLU A 26 -15.27 2.20 -9.40
CA GLU A 26 -16.17 1.17 -8.89
C GLU A 26 -15.73 0.55 -7.55
N GLU A 27 -14.47 0.76 -7.14
CA GLU A 27 -13.95 0.36 -5.83
C GLU A 27 -14.10 1.47 -4.77
N GLN A 28 -14.40 2.70 -5.18
CA GLN A 28 -14.60 3.80 -4.25
C GLN A 28 -16.01 3.76 -3.66
N ALA A 29 -16.08 3.87 -2.33
CA ALA A 29 -17.33 3.87 -1.55
C ALA A 29 -18.15 2.56 -1.60
N ARG A 30 -17.65 1.48 -2.20
CA ARG A 30 -18.28 0.16 -2.08
C ARG A 30 -17.87 -0.46 -0.74
N PRO A 31 -18.81 -0.79 0.16
CA PRO A 31 -18.48 -1.56 1.34
C PRO A 31 -17.83 -2.87 0.89
N ILE A 32 -16.58 -3.09 1.29
CA ILE A 32 -15.86 -4.32 0.99
C ILE A 32 -16.45 -5.42 1.87
N HIS A 33 -17.46 -6.10 1.35
CA HIS A 33 -17.98 -7.34 1.90
C HIS A 33 -17.05 -8.48 1.48
N MET A 34 -15.94 -8.62 2.19
CA MET A 34 -15.13 -9.82 2.11
C MET A 34 -15.67 -10.84 3.09
N GLU A 35 -15.93 -12.05 2.63
CA GLU A 35 -16.15 -13.18 3.54
C GLU A 35 -14.96 -13.30 4.48
N LYS A 36 -15.21 -13.72 5.73
CA LYS A 36 -14.12 -13.93 6.69
C LYS A 36 -13.15 -14.96 6.12
N GLY A 37 -11.98 -14.49 5.71
CA GLY A 37 -10.91 -15.36 5.24
C GLY A 37 -10.42 -16.26 6.36
N VAL A 38 -10.02 -17.48 6.01
CA VAL A 38 -9.24 -18.33 6.91
C VAL A 38 -7.77 -17.98 6.70
N TYR A 39 -7.02 -17.78 7.78
CA TYR A 39 -5.58 -17.59 7.67
C TYR A 39 -4.95 -18.84 7.03
N ARG A 40 -4.30 -18.66 5.87
CA ARG A 40 -3.68 -19.75 5.09
C ARG A 40 -2.17 -19.87 5.34
N GLY A 41 -1.61 -19.08 6.24
CA GLY A 41 -0.20 -19.13 6.59
C GLY A 41 0.14 -20.34 7.46
N ALA A 42 1.43 -20.45 7.80
CA ALA A 42 1.88 -21.48 8.74
C ALA A 42 1.20 -21.29 10.10
N ALA A 43 0.95 -22.38 10.81
CA ALA A 43 0.48 -22.30 12.18
C ALA A 43 1.50 -21.53 13.04
N ASP A 44 1.00 -20.83 14.04
CA ASP A 44 1.84 -20.14 15.01
C ASP A 44 2.77 -21.15 15.71
N THR A 45 3.98 -20.70 16.00
CA THR A 45 4.95 -21.45 16.79
C THR A 45 4.96 -20.92 18.21
N ASN A 46 5.07 -21.84 19.18
CA ASN A 46 5.28 -21.43 20.56
C ASN A 46 6.62 -20.70 20.69
N LEU A 47 6.59 -19.55 21.36
CA LEU A 47 7.77 -18.78 21.65
C LEU A 47 8.39 -19.22 22.98
N SER A 48 9.72 -19.23 23.05
CA SER A 48 10.43 -19.38 24.31
C SER A 48 10.30 -18.11 25.16
N VAL A 49 10.56 -18.24 26.46
CA VAL A 49 10.56 -17.11 27.39
C VAL A 49 11.56 -16.02 26.95
N ASP A 50 12.71 -16.41 26.42
CA ASP A 50 13.72 -15.47 25.94
C ASP A 50 13.26 -14.73 24.67
N GLN A 51 12.58 -15.43 23.76
CA GLN A 51 12.00 -14.81 22.55
C GLN A 51 10.91 -13.80 22.92
N ILE A 52 10.07 -14.12 23.90
CA ILE A 52 9.05 -13.20 24.41
C ILE A 52 9.70 -11.96 25.02
N ARG A 53 10.72 -12.13 25.87
CA ARG A 53 11.45 -10.99 26.48
C ARG A 53 12.07 -10.08 25.42
N ALA A 54 12.69 -10.65 24.39
CA ALA A 54 13.27 -9.88 23.29
C ALA A 54 12.22 -9.11 22.47
N LEU A 55 11.02 -9.67 22.31
CA LEU A 55 9.89 -8.98 21.66
C LEU A 55 9.41 -7.78 22.49
N GLN A 56 9.27 -7.95 23.80
CA GLN A 56 8.85 -6.87 24.72
C GLN A 56 9.82 -5.70 24.68
N GLN A 57 11.13 -5.97 24.79
CA GLN A 57 12.17 -4.93 24.71
C GLN A 57 12.14 -4.14 23.39
N ARG A 58 11.83 -4.79 22.27
CA ARG A 58 11.67 -4.11 20.97
C ARG A 58 10.44 -3.22 20.94
N SER A 59 9.32 -3.69 21.52
CA SER A 59 8.09 -2.93 21.60
C SER A 59 8.25 -1.65 22.44
N ASP A 60 8.99 -1.73 23.55
CA ASP A 60 9.21 -0.58 24.44
C ASP A 60 9.96 0.57 23.74
N GLY A 61 10.79 0.25 22.73
CA GLY A 61 11.50 1.23 21.90
C GLY A 61 10.66 1.84 20.76
N GLN A 62 9.52 1.23 20.39
CA GLN A 62 8.60 1.75 19.37
C GLN A 62 7.52 2.61 20.02
N ARG A 63 7.88 3.83 20.41
CA ARG A 63 6.90 4.85 20.83
C ARG A 63 6.41 5.62 19.60
N PHE A 64 5.09 5.75 19.48
CA PHE A 64 4.41 6.63 18.51
C PHE A 64 4.40 8.08 18.99
#